data_AF-A0A378LTA3-F1
#
_entry.id   AF-A0A378LTA3-F1
#
_cell.length_a   1.000
_cell.length_b   1.000
_cell.length_c   1.000
_cell.angle_alpha   90.00
_cell.angle_beta   90.00
_cell.angle_gamma   90.00
#
_symmetry.space_group_name_H-M   'P 1'
#
loop_
_entity.id
_entity.type
_entity.pdbx_description
1 polymer ?
#
loop_
_entity_poly.entity_id
_entity_poly.type
_entity_poly.pdbx_seq_one_letter_code
_entity_poly.pdbx_strand_id
1 'polypeptide(L)'
;MEQMEFRFKLPGKRLHGKKTVCGVVGSGNLEVIIDENITEETLFTIQTAVDHYKTVWKMVIEDFVKQYQPVGLLFTLNDNGATPAVVLLRLGQALDEFQGNHKPGSNYEELDARERIQAIFDENSFQEWLADENHYSPYLAALNLPAQADDGIVIGSASLQKNKVLVASQQKDFMGGGVGEIHGAKLTGLFKAAIASQVKAVVLLIDSGGVRLHEANAGEIAISETIRALFEARQHGITTIGIICGKNGAFGGMGIISACLDYLIINEGGRIGVSGPEVIQAVAGTNAFNAQDRALVWRVYGGKTRYLQGIAPCYVGKDVAEIRAQLIISLDKKVPINLNSIKQKHTLLKKRLQDTQGFQEEGAYLNHVEPKYAPTIFDMKDQEFIKAAKTIKKKLE
;
A
#
# COMPACT_ATOMS: atom_id res chain seq x y z
N MET A 1 25.42 -8.63 4.38
CA MET A 1 24.48 -9.39 3.54
C MET A 1 25.29 -10.45 2.84
N GLU A 2 24.87 -11.70 2.99
CA GLU A 2 25.49 -12.83 2.31
C GLU A 2 24.84 -13.01 0.93
N GLN A 3 25.65 -13.29 -0.09
CA GLN A 3 25.19 -13.67 -1.42
C GLN A 3 25.63 -15.10 -1.71
N MET A 4 24.72 -15.90 -2.25
CA MET A 4 25.01 -17.28 -2.60
C MET A 4 24.26 -17.70 -3.86
N GLU A 5 24.84 -18.67 -4.54
CA GLU A 5 24.31 -19.22 -5.78
C GLU A 5 24.24 -20.75 -5.68
N PHE A 6 23.12 -21.31 -6.13
CA PHE A 6 22.93 -22.76 -6.27
C PHE A 6 22.47 -23.09 -7.68
N ARG A 7 23.00 -24.18 -8.24
CA ARG A 7 22.82 -24.55 -9.64
C ARG A 7 22.49 -26.04 -9.73
N PHE A 8 21.41 -26.38 -10.43
CA PHE A 8 20.90 -27.74 -10.53
C PHE A 8 20.64 -28.12 -12.00
N LYS A 9 21.01 -29.36 -12.35
CA LYS A 9 20.64 -30.00 -13.61
C LYS A 9 19.58 -31.05 -13.32
N LEU A 10 18.39 -30.85 -13.83
CA LEU A 10 17.23 -31.69 -13.55
C LEU A 10 16.78 -32.42 -14.82
N PRO A 11 16.33 -33.68 -14.73
CA PRO A 11 15.75 -34.38 -15.87
C PRO A 11 14.36 -33.82 -16.17
N GLY A 12 14.02 -33.64 -17.44
CA GLY A 12 12.67 -33.22 -17.84
C GLY A 12 12.69 -32.13 -18.92
N LYS A 13 11.51 -31.56 -19.17
CA LYS A 13 11.37 -30.41 -20.07
C LYS A 13 11.35 -29.13 -19.26
N ARG A 14 11.86 -28.05 -19.86
CA ARG A 14 11.78 -26.70 -19.30
C ARG A 14 10.33 -26.35 -18.97
N LEU A 15 10.14 -25.75 -17.80
CA LEU A 15 8.89 -25.11 -17.43
C LEU A 15 8.79 -23.75 -18.10
N HIS A 16 7.57 -23.35 -18.42
CA HIS A 16 7.27 -22.07 -19.06
C HIS A 16 6.14 -21.38 -18.31
N GLY A 17 6.18 -20.06 -18.28
CA GLY A 17 5.28 -19.26 -17.46
C GLY A 17 5.52 -17.77 -17.61
N LYS A 18 4.83 -16.99 -16.79
CA LYS A 18 5.01 -15.53 -16.75
C LYS A 18 5.98 -15.20 -15.61
N LYS A 19 6.95 -14.31 -15.85
CA LYS A 19 7.80 -13.77 -14.78
C LYS A 19 6.93 -13.27 -13.63
N THR A 20 7.25 -13.74 -12.43
CA THR A 20 6.44 -13.53 -11.23
C THR A 20 7.31 -13.04 -10.08
N VAL A 21 6.77 -12.12 -9.30
CA VAL A 21 7.33 -11.69 -8.01
C VAL A 21 6.34 -12.06 -6.92
N CYS A 22 6.74 -12.95 -6.03
CA CYS A 22 5.92 -13.44 -4.93
C CYS A 22 6.59 -13.14 -3.59
N GLY A 23 5.81 -12.71 -2.60
CA GLY A 23 6.32 -12.37 -1.28
C GLY A 23 6.91 -10.96 -1.21
N VAL A 24 7.49 -10.65 -0.06
CA VAL A 24 7.89 -9.30 0.34
C VAL A 24 9.12 -9.39 1.21
N VAL A 25 10.05 -8.45 1.05
CA VAL A 25 11.27 -8.35 1.88
C VAL A 25 10.95 -7.72 3.24
N GLY A 26 9.97 -8.29 3.95
CA GLY A 26 9.54 -7.90 5.30
C GLY A 26 10.21 -8.75 6.38
N SER A 27 10.13 -8.31 7.63
CA SER A 27 10.72 -9.05 8.78
C SER A 27 10.25 -10.50 8.83
N GLY A 28 11.18 -11.46 8.76
CA GLY A 28 10.87 -12.89 8.79
C GLY A 28 10.28 -13.44 7.50
N ASN A 29 10.42 -12.72 6.38
CA ASN A 29 9.89 -13.07 5.07
C ASN A 29 10.93 -12.80 3.97
N LEU A 30 10.56 -13.14 2.73
CA LEU A 30 11.40 -12.97 1.54
C LEU A 30 10.56 -12.62 0.31
N GLU A 31 11.20 -11.94 -0.64
CA GLU A 31 10.76 -11.83 -2.03
C GLU A 31 11.38 -12.97 -2.83
N VAL A 32 10.57 -13.61 -3.67
CA VAL A 32 10.97 -14.62 -4.65
C VAL A 32 10.58 -14.11 -6.03
N ILE A 33 11.57 -13.91 -6.89
CA ILE A 33 11.39 -13.58 -8.29
C ILE A 33 11.71 -14.84 -9.09
N ILE A 34 10.78 -15.25 -9.93
CA ILE A 34 10.91 -16.43 -10.79
C ILE A 34 10.80 -16.03 -12.25
N ASP A 35 11.73 -16.52 -13.07
CA ASP A 35 11.82 -16.25 -14.51
C ASP A 35 12.26 -17.50 -15.27
N GLU A 36 12.11 -17.49 -16.59
CA GLU A 36 12.60 -18.57 -17.45
C GLU A 36 14.11 -18.51 -17.64
N ASN A 37 14.78 -19.66 -17.54
CA ASN A 37 16.15 -19.81 -17.99
C ASN A 37 16.16 -20.28 -19.45
N ILE A 38 17.10 -19.78 -20.26
CA ILE A 38 17.28 -20.23 -21.65
C ILE A 38 17.79 -21.68 -21.74
N THR A 39 18.41 -22.20 -20.67
CA THR A 39 18.90 -23.58 -20.56
C THR A 39 17.96 -24.45 -19.72
N GLU A 40 18.22 -25.75 -19.66
CA GLU A 40 17.54 -26.69 -18.75
C GLU A 40 18.04 -26.59 -17.29
N GLU A 41 19.05 -25.76 -17.03
CA GLU A 41 19.55 -25.56 -15.67
C GLU A 41 18.58 -24.72 -14.84
N THR A 42 18.40 -25.11 -13.59
CA THR A 42 17.71 -24.29 -12.59
C THR A 42 18.75 -23.57 -11.74
N LEU A 43 18.61 -22.25 -11.62
CA LEU A 43 19.53 -21.39 -10.87
C LEU A 43 18.81 -20.66 -9.75
N PHE A 44 19.42 -20.62 -8.57
CA PHE A 44 18.97 -19.81 -7.44
C PHE A 44 20.07 -18.80 -7.09
N THR A 45 19.72 -17.52 -7.10
CA THR A 45 20.54 -16.42 -6.59
C THR A 45 19.88 -15.90 -5.33
N ILE A 46 20.59 -15.91 -4.20
CA ILE A 46 20.02 -15.58 -2.90
C ILE A 46 20.84 -14.49 -2.26
N GLN A 47 20.16 -13.43 -1.82
CA GLN A 47 20.69 -12.39 -0.97
C GLN A 47 19.96 -12.41 0.36
N THR A 48 20.69 -12.55 1.46
CA THR A 48 20.12 -12.68 2.80
C THR A 48 20.76 -11.73 3.81
N ALA A 49 19.94 -11.25 4.75
CA ALA A 49 20.41 -10.51 5.94
C ALA A 49 21.04 -11.42 7.01
N VAL A 50 20.90 -12.74 6.91
CA VAL A 50 21.37 -13.69 7.93
C VAL A 50 22.72 -14.25 7.53
N ASP A 51 23.74 -13.97 8.33
CA ASP A 51 25.09 -14.48 8.10
C ASP A 51 25.22 -15.97 8.47
N HIS A 52 26.11 -16.68 7.78
CA HIS A 52 26.48 -18.08 8.05
C HIS A 52 25.34 -19.08 7.88
N TYR A 53 24.36 -18.78 7.02
CA TYR A 53 23.16 -19.60 6.82
C TYR A 53 23.21 -20.50 5.57
N LYS A 54 24.33 -20.49 4.83
CA LYS A 54 24.50 -21.20 3.56
C LYS A 54 24.14 -22.69 3.61
N THR A 55 24.51 -23.41 4.67
CA THR A 55 24.21 -24.85 4.81
C THR A 55 22.70 -25.09 4.92
N VAL A 56 21.99 -24.25 5.66
CA VAL A 56 20.53 -24.33 5.82
C VAL A 56 19.84 -23.99 4.50
N TRP A 57 20.27 -22.91 3.84
CA TRP A 57 19.79 -22.56 2.50
C TRP A 57 19.95 -23.72 1.51
N LYS A 58 21.13 -24.34 1.48
CA LYS A 58 21.37 -25.49 0.61
C LYS A 58 20.37 -26.61 0.85
N MET A 59 20.13 -27.00 2.11
CA MET A 59 19.16 -28.04 2.46
C MET A 59 17.74 -27.69 1.99
N VAL A 60 17.30 -26.46 2.27
CA VAL A 60 15.95 -25.98 1.90
C VAL A 60 15.75 -25.96 0.38
N ILE A 61 16.74 -25.47 -0.37
CA ILE A 61 16.68 -25.43 -1.83
C ILE A 61 16.75 -26.85 -2.41
N GLU A 62 17.58 -27.74 -1.87
CA GLU A 62 17.64 -29.15 -2.28
C GLU A 62 16.30 -29.86 -2.06
N ASP A 63 15.63 -29.63 -0.92
CA ASP A 63 14.31 -30.19 -0.63
C ASP A 63 13.24 -29.65 -1.60
N PHE A 64 13.22 -28.33 -1.85
CA PHE A 64 12.31 -27.73 -2.84
C PHE A 64 12.52 -28.29 -4.24
N VAL A 65 13.78 -28.33 -4.70
CA VAL A 65 14.13 -28.85 -6.02
C VAL A 65 13.73 -30.31 -6.16
N LYS A 66 13.98 -31.13 -5.13
CA LYS A 66 13.59 -32.55 -5.10
C LYS A 66 12.08 -32.72 -5.23
N GLN A 67 11.30 -31.91 -4.52
CA GLN A 67 9.84 -31.98 -4.49
C GLN A 67 9.19 -31.46 -5.79
N TYR A 68 9.64 -30.32 -6.32
CA TYR A 68 8.93 -29.60 -7.38
C TYR A 68 9.54 -29.74 -8.78
N GLN A 69 10.80 -30.18 -8.89
CA GLN A 69 11.52 -30.32 -10.16
C GLN A 69 11.38 -29.08 -11.08
N PRO A 70 11.79 -27.87 -10.65
CA PRO A 70 11.55 -26.61 -11.37
C PRO A 70 12.51 -26.41 -12.56
N VAL A 71 12.47 -27.31 -13.56
CA VAL A 71 13.44 -27.40 -14.66
C VAL A 71 13.50 -26.10 -15.48
N GLY A 72 14.71 -25.57 -15.68
CA GLY A 72 14.97 -24.44 -16.57
C GLY A 72 14.44 -23.11 -16.07
N LEU A 73 14.42 -22.88 -14.76
CA LEU A 73 13.94 -21.64 -14.13
C LEU A 73 15.07 -20.90 -13.41
N LEU A 74 14.96 -19.57 -13.38
CA LEU A 74 15.81 -18.66 -12.62
C LEU A 74 15.03 -18.16 -11.40
N PHE A 75 15.61 -18.32 -10.22
CA PHE A 75 15.08 -17.80 -8.97
C PHE A 75 16.01 -16.73 -8.40
N THR A 76 15.49 -15.55 -8.11
CA THR A 76 16.18 -14.50 -7.34
C THR A 76 15.45 -14.30 -6.03
N LEU A 77 16.13 -14.48 -4.90
CA LEU A 77 15.56 -14.40 -3.56
C LEU A 77 16.20 -13.25 -2.79
N ASN A 78 15.36 -12.32 -2.31
CA ASN A 78 15.77 -11.26 -1.40
C ASN A 78 15.16 -11.55 -0.02
N ASP A 79 16.00 -11.97 0.92
CA ASP A 79 15.59 -12.47 2.22
C ASP A 79 15.86 -11.47 3.36
N ASN A 80 14.90 -11.40 4.27
CA ASN A 80 15.00 -10.63 5.50
C ASN A 80 14.68 -11.51 6.72
N GLY A 81 15.41 -12.62 6.84
CA GLY A 81 15.37 -13.51 8.00
C GLY A 81 14.21 -14.51 7.97
N ALA A 82 13.76 -14.94 6.79
CA ALA A 82 12.73 -15.96 6.67
C ALA A 82 13.19 -17.30 7.26
N THR A 83 12.26 -17.96 7.95
CA THR A 83 12.50 -19.33 8.42
C THR A 83 12.44 -20.32 7.26
N PRO A 84 13.09 -21.50 7.36
CA PRO A 84 13.02 -22.55 6.33
C PRO A 84 11.59 -22.86 5.84
N ALA A 85 10.62 -22.89 6.76
CA ALA A 85 9.21 -23.13 6.41
C ALA A 85 8.61 -22.00 5.57
N VAL A 86 8.94 -20.74 5.88
CA VAL A 86 8.49 -19.57 5.09
C VAL A 86 9.15 -19.56 3.71
N VAL A 87 10.44 -19.92 3.64
CA VAL A 87 11.15 -20.04 2.35
C VAL A 87 10.47 -21.06 1.43
N LEU A 88 10.22 -22.28 1.93
CA LEU A 88 9.53 -23.33 1.16
C LEU A 88 8.13 -22.88 0.73
N LEU A 89 7.38 -22.23 1.63
CA LEU A 89 6.05 -21.69 1.31
C LEU A 89 6.11 -20.69 0.16
N ARG A 90 7.02 -19.70 0.21
CA ARG A 90 7.12 -18.66 -0.82
C ARG A 90 7.62 -19.21 -2.15
N LEU A 91 8.57 -20.14 -2.13
CA LEU A 91 9.02 -20.82 -3.34
C LEU A 91 7.88 -21.59 -4.02
N GLY A 92 7.08 -22.33 -3.24
CA GLY A 92 5.91 -23.03 -3.75
C GLY A 92 4.87 -22.07 -4.35
N GLN A 93 4.54 -21.00 -3.63
CA GLN A 93 3.60 -19.97 -4.10
C GLN A 93 4.09 -19.28 -5.38
N ALA A 94 5.37 -18.92 -5.45
CA ALA A 94 5.97 -18.31 -6.63
C ALA A 94 5.86 -19.24 -7.85
N LEU A 95 6.13 -20.54 -7.67
CA LEU A 95 6.02 -21.52 -8.74
C LEU A 95 4.56 -21.74 -9.19
N ASP A 96 3.62 -21.83 -8.24
CA ASP A 96 2.19 -21.94 -8.54
C ASP A 96 1.69 -20.72 -9.33
N GLU A 97 2.10 -19.51 -8.93
CA GLU A 97 1.74 -18.27 -9.61
C GLU A 97 2.41 -18.15 -10.99
N PHE A 98 3.69 -18.51 -11.12
CA PHE A 98 4.40 -18.57 -12.40
C PHE A 98 3.68 -19.46 -13.43
N GLN A 99 3.09 -20.56 -12.96
CA GLN A 99 2.29 -21.48 -13.77
C GLN A 99 0.84 -21.03 -13.99
N GLY A 100 0.44 -19.88 -13.45
CA GLY A 100 -0.90 -19.29 -13.62
C GLY A 100 -1.98 -19.87 -12.70
N ASN A 101 -1.60 -20.54 -11.61
CA ASN A 101 -2.54 -21.20 -10.70
C ASN A 101 -2.96 -20.31 -9.51
N HIS A 102 -2.36 -19.14 -9.35
CA HIS A 102 -2.67 -18.23 -8.24
C HIS A 102 -3.96 -17.44 -8.49
N LYS A 103 -4.79 -17.32 -7.44
CA LYS A 103 -5.96 -16.44 -7.41
C LYS A 103 -5.91 -15.59 -6.14
N PRO A 104 -5.97 -14.25 -6.26
CA PRO A 104 -6.05 -13.37 -5.10
C PRO A 104 -7.28 -13.67 -4.24
N GLY A 105 -7.14 -13.49 -2.92
CA GLY A 105 -8.26 -13.54 -1.98
C GLY A 105 -9.21 -12.34 -2.10
N SER A 106 -10.26 -12.32 -1.30
CA SER A 106 -11.27 -11.23 -1.28
C SER A 106 -11.11 -10.23 -0.13
N ASN A 107 -10.26 -10.51 0.86
CA ASN A 107 -10.02 -9.60 1.98
C ASN A 107 -8.85 -8.65 1.67
N TYR A 108 -9.14 -7.37 1.43
CA TYR A 108 -8.14 -6.38 1.01
C TYR A 108 -6.94 -6.28 1.97
N GLU A 109 -7.16 -6.45 3.27
CA GLU A 109 -6.12 -6.30 4.28
C GLU A 109 -5.05 -7.42 4.19
N GLU A 110 -5.46 -8.60 3.72
CA GLU A 110 -4.57 -9.75 3.55
C GLU A 110 -3.71 -9.63 2.30
N LEU A 111 -4.25 -9.02 1.24
CA LEU A 111 -3.60 -8.89 -0.06
C LEU A 111 -2.35 -8.00 -0.03
N ASP A 112 -1.39 -8.38 -0.85
CA ASP A 112 -0.18 -7.63 -1.16
C ASP A 112 -0.41 -6.57 -2.25
N ALA A 113 0.64 -5.84 -2.65
CA ALA A 113 0.51 -4.77 -3.63
C ALA A 113 -0.02 -5.23 -5.00
N ARG A 114 0.46 -6.37 -5.53
CA ARG A 114 0.08 -6.90 -6.85
C ARG A 114 -1.29 -7.56 -6.78
N GLU A 115 -1.54 -8.37 -5.75
CA GLU A 115 -2.81 -9.02 -5.51
C GLU A 115 -3.96 -8.02 -5.41
N ARG A 116 -3.75 -6.88 -4.73
CA ARG A 116 -4.76 -5.79 -4.67
C ARG A 116 -5.13 -5.28 -6.06
N ILE A 117 -4.15 -5.08 -6.95
CA ILE A 117 -4.41 -4.61 -8.31
C ILE A 117 -5.18 -5.68 -9.08
N GLN A 118 -4.71 -6.94 -9.04
CA GLN A 118 -5.37 -8.05 -9.72
C GLN A 118 -6.82 -8.23 -9.27
N ALA A 119 -7.12 -8.05 -7.98
CA ALA A 119 -8.45 -8.24 -7.42
C ALA A 119 -9.40 -7.04 -7.65
N ILE A 120 -8.89 -5.81 -7.76
CA ILE A 120 -9.70 -4.59 -7.86
C ILE A 120 -10.01 -4.19 -9.30
N PHE A 121 -9.11 -4.43 -10.26
CA PHE A 121 -9.24 -3.93 -11.63
C PHE A 121 -9.81 -4.99 -12.58
N ASP A 122 -10.15 -4.59 -13.81
CA ASP A 122 -10.73 -5.52 -14.79
C ASP A 122 -9.74 -6.68 -15.05
N GLU A 123 -10.27 -7.90 -15.13
CA GLU A 123 -9.47 -9.12 -15.33
C GLU A 123 -8.59 -9.01 -16.59
N ASN A 124 -7.34 -9.47 -16.50
CA ASN A 124 -6.36 -9.43 -17.58
C ASN A 124 -6.08 -8.03 -18.17
N SER A 125 -6.41 -6.95 -17.46
CA SER A 125 -6.20 -5.58 -17.94
C SER A 125 -4.94 -4.90 -17.39
N PHE A 126 -4.36 -5.43 -16.32
CA PHE A 126 -3.21 -4.81 -15.67
C PHE A 126 -1.92 -5.08 -16.45
N GLN A 127 -1.22 -4.00 -16.79
CA GLN A 127 0.13 -4.02 -17.32
C GLN A 127 1.03 -3.29 -16.33
N GLU A 128 1.82 -4.06 -15.59
CA GLU A 128 2.84 -3.54 -14.68
C GLU A 128 3.94 -2.82 -15.48
N TRP A 129 4.35 -1.66 -14.99
CA TRP A 129 5.44 -0.89 -15.58
C TRP A 129 6.73 -1.17 -14.83
N LEU A 130 7.84 -1.20 -15.57
CA LEU A 130 9.17 -1.47 -15.02
C LEU A 130 9.30 -2.87 -14.37
N ALA A 131 8.44 -3.83 -14.73
CA ALA A 131 8.45 -5.19 -14.18
C ALA A 131 9.65 -6.03 -14.64
N ASP A 132 10.21 -5.71 -15.81
CA ASP A 132 11.36 -6.42 -16.36
C ASP A 132 12.68 -5.96 -15.73
N GLU A 133 12.69 -4.78 -15.10
CA GLU A 133 13.85 -4.17 -14.46
C GLU A 133 13.75 -4.26 -12.93
N ASN A 134 14.83 -4.66 -12.27
CA ASN A 134 14.90 -4.62 -10.81
C ASN A 134 15.41 -3.24 -10.37
N HIS A 135 14.53 -2.40 -9.85
CA HIS A 135 14.85 -1.08 -9.34
C HIS A 135 14.95 -1.09 -7.81
N TYR A 136 16.05 -1.64 -7.30
CA TYR A 136 16.36 -1.58 -5.88
C TYR A 136 16.69 -0.14 -5.43
N SER A 137 16.38 0.17 -4.17
CA SER A 137 16.88 1.41 -3.55
C SER A 137 18.41 1.44 -3.56
N PRO A 138 19.04 2.54 -4.02
CA PRO A 138 20.49 2.67 -4.02
C PRO A 138 21.08 2.87 -2.62
N TYR A 139 20.25 3.22 -1.61
CA TYR A 139 20.71 3.54 -0.26
C TYR A 139 20.68 2.33 0.68
N LEU A 140 19.73 1.42 0.51
CA LEU A 140 19.56 0.29 1.43
C LEU A 140 20.77 -0.65 1.42
N ALA A 141 21.31 -0.93 0.24
CA ALA A 141 22.51 -1.76 0.12
C ALA A 141 23.71 -1.15 0.85
N ALA A 142 23.88 0.18 0.78
CA ALA A 142 24.96 0.90 1.48
C ALA A 142 24.83 0.83 3.01
N LEU A 143 23.62 0.64 3.52
CA LEU A 143 23.32 0.43 4.93
C LEU A 143 23.30 -1.04 5.34
N ASN A 144 23.68 -1.95 4.43
CA ASN A 144 23.63 -3.39 4.62
C ASN A 144 22.21 -3.90 4.97
N LEU A 145 21.19 -3.25 4.40
CA LEU A 145 19.78 -3.60 4.58
C LEU A 145 19.24 -4.33 3.34
N PRO A 146 18.31 -5.29 3.53
CA PRO A 146 17.59 -5.93 2.43
C PRO A 146 16.84 -4.90 1.58
N ALA A 147 16.82 -5.14 0.27
CA ALA A 147 16.10 -4.33 -0.71
C ALA A 147 15.13 -5.21 -1.51
N GLN A 148 14.05 -4.60 -2.01
CA GLN A 148 13.03 -5.26 -2.82
C GLN A 148 13.10 -4.75 -4.27
N ALA A 149 12.84 -5.60 -5.26
CA ALA A 149 13.07 -5.29 -6.66
C ALA A 149 12.19 -4.16 -7.21
N ASP A 150 11.00 -3.96 -6.64
CA ASP A 150 10.09 -2.89 -7.02
C ASP A 150 10.15 -1.65 -6.10
N ASP A 151 11.09 -1.61 -5.15
CA ASP A 151 11.23 -0.59 -4.10
C ASP A 151 9.97 -0.38 -3.23
N GLY A 152 9.11 -1.39 -3.14
CA GLY A 152 7.91 -1.37 -2.32
C GLY A 152 6.72 -0.65 -2.95
N ILE A 153 6.74 -0.42 -4.26
CA ILE A 153 5.58 0.09 -4.99
C ILE A 153 5.46 -0.52 -6.38
N VAL A 154 4.23 -0.97 -6.67
CA VAL A 154 3.84 -1.48 -7.97
C VAL A 154 3.06 -0.39 -8.70
N ILE A 155 3.45 -0.08 -9.93
CA ILE A 155 2.79 0.91 -10.77
C ILE A 155 2.44 0.33 -12.14
N GLY A 156 1.40 0.87 -12.77
CA GLY A 156 1.08 0.51 -14.15
C GLY A 156 -0.25 1.05 -14.64
N SER A 157 -0.66 0.53 -15.80
CA SER A 157 -1.95 0.81 -16.41
C SER A 157 -2.91 -0.34 -16.21
N ALA A 158 -4.18 -0.04 -15.99
CA ALA A 158 -5.26 -1.03 -15.91
C ALA A 158 -6.54 -0.49 -16.54
N SER A 159 -7.58 -1.33 -16.59
CA SER A 159 -8.93 -0.89 -16.93
C SER A 159 -9.87 -1.05 -15.73
N LEU A 160 -10.82 -0.12 -15.61
CA LEU A 160 -11.92 -0.22 -14.67
C LEU A 160 -13.24 0.13 -15.38
N GLN A 161 -14.09 -0.88 -15.57
CA GLN A 161 -15.26 -0.77 -16.45
C GLN A 161 -14.88 -0.21 -17.83
N LYS A 162 -13.80 -0.74 -18.42
CA LYS A 162 -13.23 -0.30 -19.72
C LYS A 162 -12.63 1.11 -19.73
N ASN A 163 -12.71 1.88 -18.64
CA ASN A 163 -12.00 3.16 -18.55
C ASN A 163 -10.52 2.88 -18.29
N LYS A 164 -9.64 3.50 -19.09
CA LYS A 164 -8.20 3.46 -18.84
C LYS A 164 -7.87 4.25 -17.58
N VAL A 165 -7.16 3.62 -16.66
CA VAL A 165 -6.70 4.18 -15.40
C VAL A 165 -5.24 3.83 -15.16
N LEU A 166 -4.55 4.67 -14.41
CA LEU A 166 -3.24 4.32 -13.88
C LEU A 166 -3.37 4.01 -12.40
N VAL A 167 -2.56 3.06 -11.91
CA VAL A 167 -2.61 2.59 -10.54
C VAL A 167 -1.22 2.58 -9.92
N ALA A 168 -1.16 2.94 -8.64
CA ALA A 168 -0.02 2.71 -7.76
C ALA A 168 -0.50 1.91 -6.56
N SER A 169 0.23 0.86 -6.17
CA SER A 169 -0.09 0.02 -5.01
C SER A 169 1.13 -0.13 -4.13
N GLN A 170 1.04 0.33 -2.88
CA GLN A 170 2.15 0.28 -1.94
C GLN A 170 2.22 -1.07 -1.24
N GLN A 171 3.44 -1.58 -1.09
CA GLN A 171 3.72 -2.83 -0.40
C GLN A 171 3.90 -2.59 1.10
N LYS A 172 2.90 -3.01 1.88
CA LYS A 172 2.79 -2.70 3.31
C LYS A 172 3.91 -3.29 4.16
N ASP A 173 4.36 -4.49 3.80
CA ASP A 173 5.30 -5.27 4.61
C ASP A 173 6.77 -4.93 4.29
N PHE A 174 7.03 -4.19 3.20
CA PHE A 174 8.37 -3.69 2.88
C PHE A 174 8.61 -2.33 3.53
N MET A 175 9.44 -2.31 4.58
CA MET A 175 9.78 -1.10 5.33
C MET A 175 8.56 -0.24 5.75
N GLY A 176 7.44 -0.89 6.10
CA GLY A 176 6.20 -0.22 6.49
C GLY A 176 5.52 0.57 5.36
N GLY A 177 5.78 0.20 4.09
CA GLY A 177 5.33 0.95 2.92
C GLY A 177 5.99 2.33 2.79
N GLY A 178 7.20 2.48 3.35
CA GLY A 178 7.93 3.73 3.40
C GLY A 178 8.37 4.20 2.01
N VAL A 179 8.21 5.51 1.75
CA VAL A 179 8.58 6.17 0.49
C VAL A 179 10.08 6.50 0.50
N GLY A 180 10.84 5.87 -0.39
CA GLY A 180 12.22 6.21 -0.75
C GLY A 180 12.32 6.97 -2.08
N GLU A 181 13.53 7.13 -2.60
CA GLU A 181 13.79 7.86 -3.86
C GLU A 181 13.09 7.19 -5.06
N ILE A 182 13.36 5.91 -5.30
CA ILE A 182 12.81 5.17 -6.45
C ILE A 182 11.29 5.05 -6.32
N HIS A 183 10.79 4.72 -5.13
CA HIS A 183 9.37 4.67 -4.82
C HIS A 183 8.64 5.98 -5.17
N GLY A 184 9.16 7.13 -4.70
CA GLY A 184 8.55 8.43 -4.95
C GLY A 184 8.72 8.91 -6.40
N ALA A 185 9.83 8.55 -7.06
CA ALA A 185 10.03 8.79 -8.49
C ALA A 185 9.00 8.03 -9.34
N LYS A 186 8.69 6.77 -9.00
CA LYS A 186 7.62 5.98 -9.63
C LYS A 186 6.25 6.64 -9.47
N LEU A 187 5.91 7.14 -8.27
CA LEU A 187 4.67 7.89 -8.04
C LEU A 187 4.59 9.18 -8.87
N THR A 188 5.68 9.96 -8.87
CA THR A 188 5.76 11.20 -9.65
C THR A 188 5.62 10.92 -11.16
N GLY A 189 6.31 9.89 -11.64
CA GLY A 189 6.22 9.42 -13.03
C GLY A 189 4.82 8.95 -13.41
N LEU A 190 4.11 8.28 -12.51
CA LEU A 190 2.73 7.83 -12.72
C LEU A 190 1.79 9.01 -13.02
N PHE A 191 1.85 10.08 -12.24
CA PHE A 191 1.02 11.27 -12.46
C PHE A 191 1.38 12.00 -13.77
N LYS A 192 2.68 12.11 -14.10
CA LYS A 192 3.11 12.68 -15.38
C LYS A 192 2.63 11.84 -16.56
N ALA A 193 2.72 10.52 -16.47
CA ALA A 193 2.22 9.60 -17.48
C ALA A 193 0.69 9.68 -17.63
N ALA A 194 -0.04 9.92 -16.53
CA ALA A 194 -1.48 10.10 -16.54
C ALA A 194 -1.89 11.30 -17.41
N ILE A 195 -1.15 12.40 -17.31
CA ILE A 195 -1.34 13.60 -18.16
C ILE A 195 -1.01 13.27 -19.61
N ALA A 196 0.15 12.66 -19.86
CA ALA A 196 0.59 12.34 -21.23
C ALA A 196 -0.39 11.40 -21.95
N SER A 197 -0.98 10.45 -21.21
CA SER A 197 -1.90 9.45 -21.75
C SER A 197 -3.38 9.83 -21.64
N GLN A 198 -3.69 10.98 -21.04
CA GLN A 198 -5.06 11.49 -20.82
C GLN A 198 -6.01 10.43 -20.25
N VAL A 199 -5.55 9.72 -19.21
CA VAL A 199 -6.35 8.66 -18.57
C VAL A 199 -7.53 9.23 -17.79
N LYS A 200 -8.54 8.41 -17.48
CA LYS A 200 -9.69 8.87 -16.71
C LYS A 200 -9.32 9.19 -15.26
N ALA A 201 -8.49 8.35 -14.65
CA ALA A 201 -8.12 8.48 -13.25
C ALA A 201 -6.72 7.91 -12.93
N VAL A 202 -6.12 8.42 -11.86
CA VAL A 202 -5.04 7.79 -11.12
C VAL A 202 -5.59 7.27 -9.79
N VAL A 203 -5.35 5.99 -9.50
CA VAL A 203 -5.80 5.32 -8.28
C VAL A 203 -4.59 4.94 -7.43
N LEU A 204 -4.55 5.41 -6.19
CA LEU A 204 -3.51 5.07 -5.22
C LEU A 204 -4.08 4.08 -4.19
N LEU A 205 -3.50 2.89 -4.10
CA LEU A 205 -3.75 1.92 -3.04
C LEU A 205 -2.70 2.15 -1.96
N ILE A 206 -3.07 2.95 -0.96
CA ILE A 206 -2.14 3.56 0.01
C ILE A 206 -2.04 2.67 1.25
N ASP A 207 -0.82 2.35 1.64
CA ASP A 207 -0.52 1.54 2.83
C ASP A 207 0.89 1.86 3.37
N SER A 208 1.05 3.07 3.92
CA SER A 208 2.35 3.69 4.19
C SER A 208 2.45 4.35 5.56
N GLY A 209 3.58 4.09 6.23
CA GLY A 209 4.03 4.81 7.42
C GLY A 209 4.62 6.21 7.14
N GLY A 210 4.78 6.60 5.87
CA GLY A 210 5.36 7.89 5.47
C GLY A 210 6.72 7.75 4.77
N VAL A 211 7.63 8.68 5.01
CA VAL A 211 8.97 8.65 4.42
C VAL A 211 9.82 7.56 5.07
N ARG A 212 10.56 6.82 4.24
CA ARG A 212 11.51 5.81 4.70
C ARG A 212 12.72 6.52 5.32
N LEU A 213 12.91 6.38 6.63
CA LEU A 213 13.96 7.09 7.37
C LEU A 213 15.38 6.84 6.83
N HIS A 214 15.64 5.65 6.30
CA HIS A 214 16.91 5.28 5.66
C HIS A 214 17.26 6.13 4.42
N GLU A 215 16.26 6.78 3.83
CA GLU A 215 16.37 7.64 2.63
C GLU A 215 15.86 9.06 2.88
N ALA A 216 15.58 9.41 4.15
CA ALA A 216 14.92 10.62 4.65
C ALA A 216 14.75 11.76 3.62
N ASN A 217 15.81 12.52 3.33
CA ASN A 217 15.74 13.69 2.45
C ASN A 217 15.33 13.35 1.02
N ALA A 218 15.81 12.23 0.46
CA ALA A 218 15.44 11.81 -0.88
C ALA A 218 13.95 11.44 -0.94
N GLY A 219 13.45 10.73 0.08
CA GLY A 219 12.02 10.45 0.23
C GLY A 219 11.18 11.72 0.38
N GLU A 220 11.62 12.69 1.20
CA GLU A 220 10.89 13.94 1.42
C GLU A 220 10.82 14.81 0.14
N ILE A 221 11.92 14.89 -0.62
CA ILE A 221 11.94 15.53 -1.94
C ILE A 221 10.94 14.83 -2.86
N ALA A 222 10.95 13.50 -2.91
CA ALA A 222 10.06 12.75 -3.77
C ALA A 222 8.57 12.91 -3.41
N ILE A 223 8.23 13.07 -2.11
CA ILE A 223 6.88 13.46 -1.67
C ILE A 223 6.49 14.82 -2.23
N SER A 224 7.38 15.82 -2.14
CA SER A 224 7.13 17.17 -2.67
C SER A 224 6.88 17.15 -4.18
N GLU A 225 7.71 16.41 -4.93
CA GLU A 225 7.56 16.25 -6.38
C GLU A 225 6.26 15.52 -6.75
N THR A 226 5.90 14.50 -5.97
CA THR A 226 4.63 13.76 -6.13
C THR A 226 3.43 14.68 -5.92
N ILE A 227 3.44 15.51 -4.88
CA ILE A 227 2.36 16.48 -4.62
C ILE A 227 2.22 17.46 -5.79
N ARG A 228 3.33 17.97 -6.31
CA ARG A 228 3.32 18.87 -7.47
C ARG A 228 2.74 18.19 -8.71
N ALA A 229 3.19 16.97 -9.03
CA ALA A 229 2.70 16.21 -10.17
C ALA A 229 1.22 15.83 -10.04
N LEU A 230 0.77 15.51 -8.83
CA LEU A 230 -0.64 15.27 -8.52
C LEU A 230 -1.49 16.49 -8.84
N PHE A 231 -1.08 17.68 -8.38
CA PHE A 231 -1.84 18.91 -8.66
C PHE A 231 -1.85 19.25 -10.15
N GLU A 232 -0.75 19.03 -10.85
CA GLU A 232 -0.67 19.17 -12.31
C GLU A 232 -1.64 18.22 -13.02
N ALA A 233 -1.72 16.95 -12.58
CA ALA A 233 -2.65 15.97 -13.14
C ALA A 233 -4.11 16.38 -12.92
N ARG A 234 -4.45 16.88 -11.73
CA ARG A 234 -5.80 17.39 -11.42
C ARG A 234 -6.15 18.62 -12.26
N GLN A 235 -5.20 19.52 -12.52
CA GLN A 235 -5.40 20.67 -13.41
C GLN A 235 -5.68 20.25 -14.86
N HIS A 236 -5.09 19.14 -15.32
CA HIS A 236 -5.39 18.52 -16.62
C HIS A 236 -6.68 17.66 -16.60
N GLY A 237 -7.46 17.72 -15.52
CA GLY A 237 -8.74 17.06 -15.42
C GLY A 237 -8.67 15.56 -15.13
N ILE A 238 -7.51 15.03 -14.74
CA ILE A 238 -7.37 13.63 -14.32
C ILE A 238 -7.96 13.48 -12.91
N THR A 239 -8.90 12.54 -12.73
CA THR A 239 -9.45 12.25 -11.40
C THR A 239 -8.42 11.53 -10.54
N THR A 240 -8.24 11.94 -9.28
CA THR A 240 -7.27 11.31 -8.36
C THR A 240 -7.96 10.69 -7.15
N ILE A 241 -7.76 9.38 -6.93
CA ILE A 241 -8.51 8.61 -5.92
C ILE A 241 -7.53 7.85 -5.02
N GLY A 242 -7.76 7.88 -3.71
CA GLY A 242 -7.01 7.10 -2.73
C GLY A 242 -7.87 6.03 -2.07
N ILE A 243 -7.31 4.82 -1.92
CA ILE A 243 -7.91 3.72 -1.16
C ILE A 243 -6.98 3.42 0.01
N ILE A 244 -7.48 3.64 1.23
CA ILE A 244 -6.71 3.48 2.47
C ILE A 244 -7.43 2.41 3.29
N CYS A 245 -7.36 1.17 2.81
CA CYS A 245 -8.03 0.03 3.43
C CYS A 245 -7.04 -1.00 4.02
N GLY A 246 -5.75 -0.64 4.04
CA GLY A 246 -4.64 -1.48 4.49
C GLY A 246 -4.20 -1.20 5.93
N LYS A 247 -3.22 -1.98 6.42
CA LYS A 247 -2.85 -2.02 7.83
C LYS A 247 -2.11 -0.77 8.31
N ASN A 248 -1.15 -0.27 7.54
CA ASN A 248 -0.30 0.86 7.92
C ASN A 248 -1.06 2.19 7.83
N GLY A 249 -2.01 2.30 6.90
CA GLY A 249 -2.79 3.52 6.67
C GLY A 249 -2.05 4.51 5.76
N ALA A 250 -2.24 5.80 6.00
CA ALA A 250 -1.61 6.90 5.27
C ALA A 250 -1.03 7.91 6.27
N PHE A 251 0.25 7.74 6.60
CA PHE A 251 1.00 8.62 7.50
C PHE A 251 2.06 9.45 6.77
N GLY A 252 2.59 10.47 7.44
CA GLY A 252 3.66 11.34 6.93
C GLY A 252 3.28 12.02 5.61
N GLY A 253 4.23 12.01 4.66
CA GLY A 253 4.02 12.55 3.32
C GLY A 253 2.85 11.93 2.56
N MET A 254 2.59 10.62 2.73
CA MET A 254 1.44 9.96 2.12
C MET A 254 0.12 10.38 2.76
N GLY A 255 0.12 10.70 4.06
CA GLY A 255 -1.00 11.35 4.73
C GLY A 255 -1.33 12.72 4.12
N ILE A 256 -0.32 13.52 3.79
CA ILE A 256 -0.49 14.81 3.10
C ILE A 256 -1.01 14.60 1.67
N ILE A 257 -0.40 13.69 0.90
CA ILE A 257 -0.84 13.34 -0.46
C ILE A 257 -2.31 12.90 -0.44
N SER A 258 -2.73 12.09 0.54
CA SER A 258 -4.13 11.66 0.65
C SER A 258 -5.11 12.83 0.77
N ALA A 259 -4.73 13.90 1.49
CA ALA A 259 -5.55 15.10 1.63
C ALA A 259 -5.60 15.96 0.36
N CYS A 260 -4.67 15.73 -0.58
CA CYS A 260 -4.60 16.41 -1.87
C CYS A 260 -5.41 15.72 -2.98
N LEU A 261 -5.84 14.47 -2.79
CA LEU A 261 -6.63 13.71 -3.77
C LEU A 261 -8.07 14.26 -3.90
N ASP A 262 -8.76 13.92 -5.00
CA ASP A 262 -10.17 14.30 -5.20
C ASP A 262 -11.12 13.48 -4.32
N TYR A 263 -10.80 12.20 -4.10
CA TYR A 263 -11.68 11.29 -3.37
C TYR A 263 -10.91 10.25 -2.58
N LEU A 264 -11.43 9.90 -1.40
CA LEU A 264 -10.86 8.88 -0.53
C LEU A 264 -11.91 7.82 -0.17
N ILE A 265 -11.50 6.56 -0.29
CA ILE A 265 -12.22 5.37 0.18
C ILE A 265 -11.42 4.81 1.36
N ILE A 266 -12.10 4.57 2.48
CA ILE A 266 -11.49 4.08 3.71
C ILE A 266 -12.37 2.98 4.34
N ASN A 267 -11.78 2.12 5.16
CA ASN A 267 -12.51 1.13 5.96
C ASN A 267 -12.04 1.14 7.42
N GLU A 268 -12.47 0.15 8.20
CA GLU A 268 -12.07 -0.01 9.60
C GLU A 268 -10.56 -0.18 9.80
N GLY A 269 -9.84 -0.77 8.84
CA GLY A 269 -8.37 -0.93 8.91
C GLY A 269 -7.59 0.35 8.60
N GLY A 270 -8.22 1.29 7.88
CA GLY A 270 -7.59 2.52 7.43
C GLY A 270 -7.33 3.53 8.55
N ARG A 271 -6.18 4.20 8.49
CA ARG A 271 -5.81 5.33 9.36
C ARG A 271 -5.20 6.44 8.52
N ILE A 272 -5.46 7.70 8.84
CA ILE A 272 -4.87 8.85 8.13
C ILE A 272 -4.30 9.82 9.15
N GLY A 273 -3.04 10.20 9.03
CA GLY A 273 -2.38 11.19 9.91
C GLY A 273 -1.16 11.82 9.26
N VAL A 274 -0.62 12.88 9.86
CA VAL A 274 0.70 13.42 9.47
C VAL A 274 1.76 12.75 10.33
N SER A 275 1.76 13.04 11.64
CA SER A 275 2.62 12.36 12.61
C SER A 275 1.96 11.07 13.10
N GLY A 276 2.76 10.00 13.22
CA GLY A 276 2.32 8.75 13.83
C GLY A 276 2.19 8.87 15.36
N PRO A 277 1.40 7.99 16.02
CA PRO A 277 1.22 7.98 17.47
C PRO A 277 2.54 7.96 18.27
N GLU A 278 3.47 7.09 17.90
CA GLU A 278 4.76 6.93 18.57
C GLU A 278 5.64 8.17 18.44
N VAL A 279 5.57 8.86 17.30
CA VAL A 279 6.32 10.11 17.06
C VAL A 279 5.79 11.22 17.97
N ILE A 280 4.47 11.38 18.07
CA ILE A 280 3.87 12.38 18.96
C ILE A 280 4.23 12.08 20.41
N GLN A 281 4.10 10.83 20.84
CA GLN A 281 4.46 10.43 22.20
C GLN A 281 5.93 10.70 22.50
N ALA A 282 6.84 10.39 21.56
CA ALA A 282 8.27 10.61 21.75
C ALA A 282 8.64 12.10 21.92
N VAL A 283 7.94 12.99 21.21
CA VAL A 283 8.23 14.44 21.22
C VAL A 283 7.47 15.18 22.34
N ALA A 284 6.20 14.86 22.55
CA ALA A 284 5.30 15.59 23.45
C ALA A 284 4.99 14.85 24.77
N GLY A 285 5.42 13.59 24.89
CA GLY A 285 5.21 12.74 26.06
C GLY A 285 3.86 12.00 26.06
N THR A 286 3.78 10.93 26.86
CA THR A 286 2.60 10.04 26.97
C THR A 286 1.33 10.76 27.42
N ASN A 287 1.46 11.84 28.20
CA ASN A 287 0.32 12.63 28.64
C ASN A 287 -0.34 13.41 27.49
N ALA A 288 0.43 13.79 26.47
CA ALA A 288 -0.10 14.44 25.29
C ALA A 288 -0.76 13.43 24.35
N PHE A 289 -0.12 12.28 24.16
CA PHE A 289 -0.66 11.18 23.36
C PHE A 289 -0.05 9.85 23.78
N ASN A 290 -0.88 8.90 24.21
CA ASN A 290 -0.43 7.55 24.53
C ASN A 290 -0.59 6.64 23.30
N ALA A 291 0.51 6.32 22.63
CA ALA A 291 0.56 5.45 21.46
C ALA A 291 0.13 4.00 21.75
N GLN A 292 0.23 3.56 23.00
CA GLN A 292 -0.21 2.22 23.42
C GLN A 292 -1.72 2.14 23.66
N ASP A 293 -2.41 3.27 23.85
CA ASP A 293 -3.87 3.32 23.88
C ASP A 293 -4.41 3.19 22.45
N ARG A 294 -4.64 1.94 22.04
CA ARG A 294 -5.19 1.64 20.72
C ARG A 294 -6.52 2.31 20.48
N ALA A 295 -7.38 2.41 21.49
CA ALA A 295 -8.70 3.01 21.33
C ALA A 295 -8.56 4.51 21.04
N LEU A 296 -7.69 5.22 21.76
CA LEU A 296 -7.34 6.62 21.46
C LEU A 296 -6.78 6.77 20.04
N VAL A 297 -5.83 5.92 19.63
CA VAL A 297 -5.26 5.94 18.26
C VAL A 297 -6.37 5.85 17.22
N TRP A 298 -7.31 4.92 17.37
CA TRP A 298 -8.42 4.75 16.43
C TRP A 298 -9.41 5.91 16.45
N ARG A 299 -9.73 6.47 17.63
CA ARG A 299 -10.61 7.65 17.71
C ARG A 299 -10.00 8.91 17.13
N VAL A 300 -8.67 8.99 17.01
CA VAL A 300 -7.97 10.14 16.40
C VAL A 300 -7.70 9.95 14.90
N TYR A 301 -7.25 8.75 14.49
CA TYR A 301 -6.75 8.50 13.13
C TYR A 301 -7.65 7.61 12.26
N GLY A 302 -8.53 6.83 12.89
CA GLY A 302 -9.22 5.69 12.27
C GLY A 302 -10.21 6.05 11.17
N GLY A 303 -10.50 5.08 10.30
CA GLY A 303 -11.42 5.25 9.18
C GLY A 303 -12.82 5.74 9.58
N LYS A 304 -13.36 5.21 10.70
CA LYS A 304 -14.63 5.68 11.27
C LYS A 304 -14.57 7.17 11.63
N THR A 305 -13.52 7.60 12.32
CA THR A 305 -13.27 9.03 12.63
C THR A 305 -13.15 9.86 11.36
N ARG A 306 -12.33 9.44 10.39
CA ARG A 306 -12.15 10.19 9.14
C ARG A 306 -13.42 10.30 8.31
N TYR A 307 -14.30 9.31 8.36
CA TYR A 307 -15.61 9.34 7.73
C TYR A 307 -16.60 10.29 8.43
N LEU A 308 -16.67 10.24 9.76
CA LEU A 308 -17.48 11.15 10.58
C LEU A 308 -17.08 12.61 10.35
N GLN A 309 -15.77 12.88 10.35
CA GLN A 309 -15.19 14.18 10.05
C GLN A 309 -15.31 14.58 8.57
N GLY A 310 -15.84 13.73 7.69
CA GLY A 310 -15.94 13.99 6.25
C GLY A 310 -14.59 14.23 5.56
N ILE A 311 -13.49 13.76 6.14
CA ILE A 311 -12.15 13.77 5.51
C ILE A 311 -12.12 12.68 4.44
N ALA A 312 -12.62 11.49 4.78
CA ALA A 312 -12.88 10.42 3.82
C ALA A 312 -14.38 10.38 3.52
N PRO A 313 -14.82 10.74 2.29
CA PRO A 313 -16.24 10.80 1.95
C PRO A 313 -16.90 9.42 1.81
N CYS A 314 -16.11 8.34 1.65
CA CYS A 314 -16.60 6.98 1.44
C CYS A 314 -16.02 6.03 2.50
N TYR A 315 -16.91 5.29 3.17
CA TYR A 315 -16.56 4.20 4.08
C TYR A 315 -17.12 2.89 3.54
N VAL A 316 -16.31 1.83 3.54
CA VAL A 316 -16.62 0.50 3.00
C VAL A 316 -16.19 -0.61 3.96
N GLY A 317 -16.68 -1.83 3.73
CA GLY A 317 -16.15 -3.02 4.41
C GLY A 317 -14.77 -3.45 3.87
N LYS A 318 -14.29 -4.60 4.35
CA LYS A 318 -12.98 -5.18 3.97
C LYS A 318 -12.99 -5.97 2.66
N ASP A 319 -14.17 -6.25 2.11
CA ASP A 319 -14.33 -7.01 0.88
C ASP A 319 -13.89 -6.19 -0.34
N VAL A 320 -12.99 -6.75 -1.15
CA VAL A 320 -12.49 -6.14 -2.39
C VAL A 320 -13.62 -5.79 -3.36
N ALA A 321 -14.70 -6.59 -3.42
CA ALA A 321 -15.83 -6.31 -4.29
C ALA A 321 -16.56 -5.01 -3.89
N GLU A 322 -16.71 -4.74 -2.59
CA GLU A 322 -17.29 -3.50 -2.09
C GLU A 322 -16.40 -2.29 -2.42
N ILE A 323 -15.08 -2.44 -2.22
CA ILE A 323 -14.08 -1.42 -2.56
C ILE A 323 -14.14 -1.09 -4.06
N ARG A 324 -14.14 -2.11 -4.93
CA ARG A 324 -14.24 -1.97 -6.39
C ARG A 324 -15.53 -1.25 -6.80
N ALA A 325 -16.67 -1.60 -6.20
CA ALA A 325 -17.95 -0.95 -6.48
C ALA A 325 -17.91 0.55 -6.17
N GLN A 326 -17.31 0.95 -5.03
CA GLN A 326 -17.17 2.37 -4.70
C GLN A 326 -16.11 3.08 -5.55
N LEU A 327 -15.02 2.40 -5.94
CA LEU A 327 -14.01 2.96 -6.83
C LEU A 327 -14.61 3.33 -8.19
N ILE A 328 -15.47 2.48 -8.74
CA ILE A 328 -16.20 2.74 -10.00
C ILE A 328 -17.02 4.03 -9.90
N ILE A 329 -17.81 4.19 -8.83
CA ILE A 329 -18.62 5.40 -8.58
C ILE A 329 -17.74 6.64 -8.42
N SER A 330 -16.50 6.45 -7.94
CA SER A 330 -15.56 7.52 -7.64
C SER A 330 -14.84 8.07 -8.87
N LEU A 331 -14.86 7.36 -10.02
CA LEU A 331 -14.18 7.78 -11.25
C LEU A 331 -14.61 9.18 -11.76
N ASP A 332 -15.84 9.58 -11.45
CA ASP A 332 -16.41 10.86 -11.86
C ASP A 332 -16.43 11.91 -10.72
N LYS A 333 -15.83 11.60 -9.57
CA LYS A 333 -15.76 12.52 -8.42
C LYS A 333 -14.56 13.45 -8.59
N LYS A 334 -14.82 14.70 -8.93
CA LYS A 334 -13.78 15.74 -9.04
C LYS A 334 -14.05 16.84 -8.02
N VAL A 335 -12.99 17.31 -7.35
CA VAL A 335 -13.06 18.48 -6.49
C VAL A 335 -12.38 19.63 -7.23
N PRO A 336 -13.12 20.70 -7.61
CA PRO A 336 -12.51 21.83 -8.29
C PRO A 336 -11.35 22.43 -7.48
N ILE A 337 -10.28 22.83 -8.15
CA ILE A 337 -9.17 23.57 -7.54
C ILE A 337 -9.24 25.01 -8.07
N ASN A 338 -10.09 25.82 -7.45
CA ASN A 338 -10.25 27.22 -7.79
C ASN A 338 -10.45 28.05 -6.52
N LEU A 339 -10.44 29.37 -6.65
CA LEU A 339 -10.55 30.27 -5.51
C LEU A 339 -11.81 30.00 -4.66
N ASN A 340 -12.94 29.68 -5.30
CA ASN A 340 -14.20 29.43 -4.58
C ASN A 340 -14.13 28.15 -3.75
N SER A 341 -13.61 27.05 -4.31
CA SER A 341 -13.49 25.79 -3.57
C SER A 341 -12.49 25.90 -2.41
N ILE A 342 -11.38 26.63 -2.60
CA ILE A 342 -10.41 26.89 -1.53
C ILE A 342 -11.03 27.75 -0.42
N LYS A 343 -11.78 28.81 -0.75
CA LYS A 343 -12.51 29.62 0.24
C LYS A 343 -13.53 28.78 1.01
N GLN A 344 -14.29 27.92 0.33
CA GLN A 344 -15.24 27.00 0.98
C GLN A 344 -14.54 26.06 1.96
N LYS A 345 -13.41 25.46 1.56
CA LYS A 345 -12.63 24.58 2.44
C LYS A 345 -12.04 25.33 3.63
N HIS A 346 -11.58 26.56 3.43
CA HIS A 346 -11.09 27.42 4.52
C HIS A 346 -12.20 27.76 5.52
N THR A 347 -13.40 28.12 5.05
CA THR A 347 -14.57 28.36 5.91
C THR A 347 -14.95 27.10 6.69
N LEU A 348 -14.97 25.94 6.03
CA LEU A 348 -15.24 24.65 6.69
C LEU A 348 -14.25 24.37 7.82
N LEU A 349 -12.95 24.56 7.57
CA LEU A 349 -11.91 24.32 8.59
C LEU A 349 -12.00 25.31 9.76
N LYS A 350 -12.33 26.58 9.47
CA LYS A 350 -12.60 27.58 10.52
C LYS A 350 -13.80 27.19 11.39
N LYS A 351 -14.91 26.78 10.77
CA LYS A 351 -16.11 26.30 11.50
C LYS A 351 -15.74 25.11 12.39
N ARG A 352 -15.01 24.12 11.86
CA ARG A 352 -14.56 22.96 12.65
C ARG A 352 -13.72 23.35 13.86
N LEU A 353 -12.77 24.27 13.69
CA LEU A 353 -11.95 24.74 14.80
C LEU A 353 -12.78 25.40 15.91
N GLN A 354 -13.86 26.10 15.55
CA GLN A 354 -14.78 26.71 16.51
C GLN A 354 -15.66 25.65 17.18
N ASP A 355 -16.24 24.74 16.40
CA ASP A 355 -17.19 23.72 16.86
C ASP A 355 -16.53 22.70 17.79
N THR A 356 -15.26 22.32 17.54
CA THR A 356 -14.57 21.31 18.34
C THR A 356 -14.03 21.83 19.67
N GLN A 357 -14.04 23.15 19.93
CA GLN A 357 -13.72 23.74 21.24
C GLN A 357 -12.48 23.16 21.97
N GLY A 358 -11.48 22.68 21.23
CA GLY A 358 -10.26 22.08 21.81
C GLY A 358 -10.37 20.61 22.25
N PHE A 359 -11.46 19.90 21.93
CA PHE A 359 -11.53 18.44 22.07
C PHE A 359 -10.40 17.77 21.29
N GLN A 360 -9.69 16.85 21.94
CA GLN A 360 -8.48 16.24 21.41
C GLN A 360 -8.75 15.01 20.53
N GLU A 361 -9.95 14.43 20.62
CA GLU A 361 -10.34 13.22 19.92
C GLU A 361 -11.85 13.15 19.68
N GLU A 362 -12.25 12.34 18.68
CA GLU A 362 -13.61 12.33 18.14
C GLU A 362 -14.65 11.80 19.15
N GLY A 363 -14.29 10.85 20.01
CA GLY A 363 -15.17 10.32 21.07
C GLY A 363 -15.56 11.38 22.08
N ALA A 364 -14.62 12.17 22.58
CA ALA A 364 -14.85 13.29 23.48
C ALA A 364 -15.74 14.36 22.83
N TYR A 365 -15.48 14.67 21.55
CA TYR A 365 -16.35 15.58 20.79
C TYR A 365 -17.78 15.03 20.66
N LEU A 366 -17.93 13.76 20.29
CA LEU A 366 -19.24 13.12 20.16
C LEU A 366 -19.96 12.99 21.52
N ASN A 367 -19.27 12.80 22.63
CA ASN A 367 -19.88 12.84 23.95
C ASN A 367 -20.54 14.19 24.24
N HIS A 368 -20.02 15.28 23.67
CA HIS A 368 -20.60 16.60 23.79
C HIS A 368 -21.79 16.82 22.83
N VAL A 369 -21.62 16.48 21.54
CA VAL A 369 -22.63 16.84 20.51
C VAL A 369 -23.68 15.74 20.26
N GLU A 370 -23.31 14.46 20.42
CA GLU A 370 -24.15 13.29 20.17
C GLU A 370 -23.94 12.17 21.22
N PRO A 371 -24.23 12.43 22.51
CA PRO A 371 -23.93 11.50 23.61
C PRO A 371 -24.61 10.13 23.47
N LYS A 372 -25.69 10.03 22.68
CA LYS A 372 -26.37 8.78 22.39
C LYS A 372 -25.49 7.78 21.64
N TYR A 373 -24.64 8.25 20.72
CA TYR A 373 -23.83 7.39 19.85
C TYR A 373 -22.39 7.24 20.35
N ALA A 374 -21.87 8.23 21.06
CA ALA A 374 -20.48 8.28 21.49
C ALA A 374 -19.96 6.99 22.18
N PRO A 375 -20.72 6.28 23.04
CA PRO A 375 -20.22 5.08 23.72
C PRO A 375 -20.04 3.85 22.83
N THR A 376 -20.71 3.79 21.68
CA THR A 376 -20.78 2.56 20.87
C THR A 376 -20.34 2.74 19.42
N ILE A 377 -20.29 3.98 18.90
CA ILE A 377 -20.07 4.25 17.48
C ILE A 377 -18.78 3.63 16.91
N PHE A 378 -17.72 3.56 17.71
CA PHE A 378 -16.43 3.02 17.28
C PHE A 378 -16.39 1.49 17.28
N ASP A 379 -17.26 0.83 18.04
CA ASP A 379 -17.35 -0.64 18.15
C ASP A 379 -18.44 -1.24 17.25
N MET A 380 -19.27 -0.41 16.61
CA MET A 380 -20.30 -0.84 15.66
C MET A 380 -19.69 -1.56 14.45
N LYS A 381 -20.37 -2.60 13.98
CA LYS A 381 -20.05 -3.22 12.68
C LYS A 381 -20.34 -2.25 11.54
N ASP A 382 -19.68 -2.44 10.40
CA ASP A 382 -19.69 -1.49 9.27
C ASP A 382 -21.08 -0.97 8.87
N GLN A 383 -22.07 -1.85 8.71
CA GLN A 383 -23.42 -1.47 8.30
C GLN A 383 -24.15 -0.62 9.36
N GLU A 384 -24.00 -0.98 10.63
CA GLU A 384 -24.58 -0.23 11.75
C GLU A 384 -23.90 1.13 11.89
N PHE A 385 -22.56 1.15 11.80
CA PHE A 385 -21.76 2.37 11.80
C PHE A 385 -22.18 3.33 10.70
N ILE A 386 -22.30 2.88 9.44
CA ILE A 386 -22.69 3.73 8.31
C ILE A 386 -24.06 4.38 8.55
N LYS A 387 -25.03 3.62 9.09
CA LYS A 387 -26.37 4.15 9.40
C LYS A 387 -26.32 5.21 10.51
N ALA A 388 -25.58 4.93 11.58
CA ALA A 388 -25.39 5.87 12.67
C ALA A 388 -24.65 7.15 12.23
N ALA A 389 -23.53 6.98 11.51
CA ALA A 389 -22.72 8.09 11.01
C ALA A 389 -23.48 9.01 10.06
N LYS A 390 -24.33 8.48 9.17
CA LYS A 390 -25.23 9.30 8.33
C LYS A 390 -26.20 10.14 9.16
N THR A 391 -26.73 9.58 10.25
CA THR A 391 -27.63 10.28 11.17
C THR A 391 -26.91 11.42 11.89
N ILE A 392 -25.70 11.14 12.41
CA ILE A 392 -24.84 12.13 13.08
C ILE A 392 -24.50 13.28 12.12
N LYS A 393 -23.99 12.96 10.93
CA LYS A 393 -23.56 13.97 9.94
C LYS A 393 -24.71 14.90 9.54
N LYS A 394 -25.90 14.35 9.29
CA LYS A 394 -27.09 15.15 8.95
C LYS A 394 -27.50 16.13 10.05
N LYS A 395 -27.22 15.82 11.32
CA LYS A 395 -27.55 16.69 12.46
C LYS A 395 -26.50 17.78 12.69
N LEU A 396 -25.27 17.57 12.23
CA LEU A 396 -24.14 18.50 12.38
C LEU A 396 -23.90 19.42 11.16
N GLU A 397 -24.51 19.10 10.02
CA GLU A 397 -24.61 19.98 8.84
C GLU A 397 -25.50 21.20 9.14
#